data_AF-A0AA86SPI1-F1
#
_entry.id   AF-A0AA86SPI1-F1
#
_cell.length_a   1.000
_cell.length_b   1.000
_cell.length_c   1.000
_cell.angle_alpha   90.00
_cell.angle_beta   90.00
_cell.angle_gamma   90.00
#
_symmetry.space_group_name_H-M   'P 1'
#
loop_
_entity.id
_entity.type
_entity.pdbx_description
1 polymer ?
#
loop_
_entity_poly.entity_id
_entity_poly.type
_entity_poly.pdbx_seq_one_letter_code
_entity_poly.pdbx_strand_id
1 'polypeptide(L)' 'MDNNPYADVLDFGGKRAVELGTGCGVAGMGLFLLGLTDLVLTDIAPVMPALKRNLKVNKRILRKTLSTSDGGK' A
#
# COMPACT_ATOMS: atom_id res chain seq x y z
N MET A 1 -26.63 -2.02 -16.68
CA MET A 1 -25.33 -1.76 -16.03
C MET A 1 -25.46 -2.32 -14.64
N ASP A 2 -24.84 -3.47 -14.42
CA ASP A 2 -24.98 -4.23 -13.17
C ASP A 2 -24.38 -3.41 -12.03
N ASN A 3 -25.23 -2.97 -11.11
CA ASN A 3 -24.80 -2.23 -9.93
C ASN A 3 -24.10 -3.24 -9.02
N ASN A 4 -22.76 -3.21 -8.99
CA ASN A 4 -21.99 -4.08 -8.10
C ASN A 4 -22.37 -3.73 -6.65
N PRO A 5 -23.03 -4.64 -5.90
CA PRO A 5 -23.50 -4.34 -4.55
C PRO A 5 -22.36 -4.12 -3.54
N TYR A 6 -21.11 -4.41 -3.95
CA TYR A 6 -19.91 -4.20 -3.14
C TYR A 6 -19.14 -2.93 -3.50
N ALA A 7 -19.61 -2.12 -4.46
CA ALA A 7 -18.89 -0.95 -4.94
C ALA A 7 -18.53 0.02 -3.80
N ASP A 8 -19.48 0.31 -2.91
CA ASP A 8 -19.28 1.22 -1.78
C ASP A 8 -18.30 0.67 -0.73
N VAL A 9 -18.21 -0.66 -0.62
CA VAL A 9 -17.30 -1.34 0.32
C VAL A 9 -15.87 -1.37 -0.21
N LEU A 10 -15.71 -1.30 -1.53
CA LEU A 10 -14.44 -1.29 -2.25
C LEU A 10 -14.02 0.13 -2.70
N ASP A 11 -14.77 1.16 -2.34
CA ASP A 11 -14.34 2.55 -2.51
C ASP A 11 -13.35 2.91 -1.41
N PHE A 12 -12.07 2.96 -1.76
CA PHE A 12 -11.00 3.30 -0.82
C PHE A 12 -10.58 4.78 -0.87
N GLY A 13 -11.31 5.61 -1.62
CA GLY A 13 -11.05 7.05 -1.70
C GLY A 13 -11.10 7.72 -0.33
N GLY A 14 -10.03 8.44 0.03
CA GLY A 14 -9.95 9.19 1.29
C GLY A 14 -9.85 8.34 2.56
N LYS A 15 -9.73 7.02 2.44
CA LYS A 15 -9.50 6.13 3.59
C LYS A 15 -8.02 6.04 3.92
N ARG A 16 -7.72 5.70 5.18
CA ARG A 16 -6.38 5.49 5.70
C ARG A 16 -6.24 4.04 6.15
N ALA A 17 -5.09 3.42 5.89
CA ALA A 17 -4.87 2.03 6.27
C ALA A 17 -3.44 1.77 6.75
N VAL A 18 -3.31 0.69 7.52
CA VAL A 18 -2.04 0.14 7.99
C VAL A 18 -2.02 -1.33 7.63
N GLU A 19 -1.00 -1.76 6.89
CA GLU A 19 -0.75 -3.17 6.60
C GLU A 19 0.26 -3.73 7.59
N LEU A 20 -0.15 -4.76 8.34
CA LEU A 20 0.69 -5.45 9.31
C LEU A 20 1.31 -6.69 8.66
N GLY A 21 2.64 -6.82 8.69
CA GLY A 21 3.33 -7.97 8.12
C GLY A 21 3.21 -8.00 6.59
N THR A 22 3.60 -6.91 5.94
CA THR A 22 3.35 -6.68 4.50
C THR A 22 4.18 -7.57 3.57
N GLY A 23 5.23 -8.21 4.07
CA GLY A 23 6.14 -9.05 3.31
C GLY A 23 6.78 -8.29 2.14
N CYS A 24 6.29 -8.56 0.93
CA CYS A 24 6.77 -7.92 -0.29
C CYS A 24 6.01 -6.62 -0.67
N GLY A 25 4.92 -6.29 0.01
CA GLY A 25 4.16 -5.05 -0.21
C GLY A 25 3.03 -5.14 -1.23
N VAL A 26 2.69 -6.33 -1.75
CA VAL A 26 1.80 -6.48 -2.91
C VAL A 26 0.34 -6.12 -2.58
N ALA A 27 -0.16 -6.49 -1.40
CA ALA A 27 -1.54 -6.18 -1.02
C ALA A 27 -1.76 -4.67 -0.95
N GLY A 28 -0.86 -3.97 -0.27
CA GLY A 28 -0.88 -2.52 -0.18
C GLY A 28 -0.71 -1.80 -1.51
N MET A 29 0.16 -2.30 -2.39
CA MET A 29 0.27 -1.82 -3.76
C MET A 29 -1.06 -1.95 -4.52
N GLY A 30 -1.75 -3.07 -4.38
CA GLY A 30 -3.06 -3.30 -5.01
C GLY A 30 -4.12 -2.34 -4.49
N LEU A 31 -4.22 -2.19 -3.17
CA LEU A 31 -5.15 -1.24 -2.54
C LEU A 31 -4.86 0.21 -2.94
N PHE A 32 -3.58 0.56 -3.09
CA PHE A 32 -3.18 1.87 -3.58
C PHE A 32 -3.72 2.14 -5.00
N LEU A 33 -3.67 1.16 -5.89
CA LEU A 33 -4.22 1.27 -7.25
C LEU A 33 -5.75 1.38 -7.26
N LEU A 34 -6.43 0.90 -6.21
CA LEU A 34 -7.88 1.05 -6.00
C LEU A 34 -8.27 2.37 -5.32
N GLY A 35 -7.32 3.29 -5.10
CA GLY A 35 -7.59 4.63 -4.57
C GLY A 35 -7.20 4.83 -3.11
N LEU A 36 -6.66 3.80 -2.43
CA LEU A 36 -6.17 3.91 -1.06
C LEU A 36 -4.79 4.58 -1.01
N THR A 37 -4.77 5.90 -1.08
CA THR A 37 -3.51 6.66 -1.21
C THR A 37 -2.79 6.94 0.12
N ASP A 38 -3.50 6.85 1.25
CA ASP A 38 -2.92 6.98 2.59
C ASP A 38 -2.76 5.60 3.23
N LEU A 39 -1.63 4.96 2.94
CA LEU A 39 -1.32 3.60 3.37
C LEU A 39 0.06 3.53 4.02
N VAL A 40 0.12 2.96 5.22
CA VAL A 40 1.37 2.67 5.93
C VAL A 40 1.64 1.17 5.87
N LEU A 41 2.78 0.79 5.30
CA LEU A 41 3.22 -0.60 5.23
C LEU A 41 4.18 -0.89 6.38
N THR A 42 3.91 -1.95 7.14
CA THR A 42 4.74 -2.34 8.29
C THR A 42 5.20 -3.78 8.19
N ASP A 43 6.41 -4.02 8.68
CA ASP A 43 7.00 -5.36 8.75
C ASP A 43 8.07 -5.43 9.85
N ILE A 44 8.59 -6.63 10.10
CA ILE A 44 9.72 -6.83 10.99
C ILE A 44 11.01 -6.23 10.41
N ALA A 45 11.88 -5.71 11.28
CA ALA A 45 13.10 -5.02 10.87
C ALA A 45 13.98 -5.78 9.84
N PRO A 46 14.16 -7.11 9.92
CA PRO A 46 15.00 -7.84 8.95
C PRO A 46 14.54 -7.74 7.49
N VAL A 47 13.24 -7.57 7.22
CA VAL A 47 12.70 -7.58 5.85
C VAL A 47 12.47 -6.18 5.28
N MET A 48 12.57 -5.13 6.09
CA MET A 48 12.40 -3.73 5.67
C MET A 48 13.29 -3.32 4.48
N PRO A 49 14.58 -3.72 4.38
CA PRO A 49 15.39 -3.38 3.21
C PRO A 49 14.86 -3.98 1.90
N ALA A 50 14.40 -5.24 1.93
CA ALA A 50 13.83 -5.92 0.77
C ALA A 50 12.49 -5.29 0.37
N LEU A 51 11.63 -5.00 1.35
CA LEU A 51 10.37 -4.30 1.15
C LEU A 51 10.57 -2.92 0.49
N LYS A 52 11.48 -2.09 1.02
CA LYS A 52 11.80 -0.78 0.44
C LYS A 52 12.29 -0.89 -1.00
N ARG A 53 13.12 -1.90 -1.31
CA ARG A 53 13.57 -2.16 -2.68
C ARG A 53 12.38 -2.50 -3.59
N ASN A 54 11.48 -3.37 -3.16
CA ASN A 54 10.29 -3.75 -3.93
C ASN A 54 9.41 -2.54 -4.22
N LEU A 55 9.17 -1.70 -3.22
CA LEU A 55 8.41 -0.46 -3.37
C LEU A 55 9.09 0.52 -4.32
N LYS A 56 10.42 0.68 -4.23
CA LYS A 56 11.19 1.56 -5.11
C LYS A 56 11.14 1.12 -6.57
N VAL A 57 11.28 -0.18 -6.85
CA VAL A 57 11.21 -0.72 -8.22
C VAL A 57 9.81 -0.58 -8.81
N ASN A 58 8.76 -0.81 -8.01
CA ASN A 58 7.37 -0.70 -8.45
C ASN A 58 6.82 0.74 -8.40
N LYS A 59 7.59 1.72 -7.89
CA LYS A 59 7.18 3.13 -7.75
C LYS A 59 6.74 3.78 -9.07
N ARG A 60 7.29 3.34 -10.20
CA ARG A 60 6.88 3.81 -11.54
C ARG A 60 5.43 3.45 -11.86
N ILE A 61 4.96 2.31 -11.35
CA ILE A 61 3.60 1.80 -11.54
C ILE A 61 2.66 2.40 -10.47
N LEU A 62 3.17 2.67 -9.27
CA LEU A 62 2.39 3.13 -8.12
C LEU A 62 2.17 4.65 -8.05
N ARG A 63 2.55 5.44 -9.08
CA ARG A 63 2.52 6.92 -9.05
C ARG A 63 3.22 7.49 -7.79
N LYS A 64 3.36 8.83 -7.70
CA LYS A 64 4.36 9.50 -6.83
C LYS A 64 4.16 9.39 -5.30
N THR A 65 3.21 8.61 -4.77
CA THR A 65 2.66 8.87 -3.41
C THR A 65 2.88 7.79 -2.34
N LEU A 66 3.79 6.82 -2.51
CA LEU A 66 4.20 5.98 -1.37
C LEU A 66 5.34 6.64 -0.59
N SER A 67 4.98 7.30 0.53
CA SER A 67 5.91 7.70 1.57
C SER A 67 6.19 6.52 2.50
N THR A 68 7.40 6.00 2.47
CA THR A 68 7.87 5.02 3.45
C THR A 68 8.38 5.76 4.68
N SER A 69 7.65 5.68 5.79
CA SER A 69 8.12 6.15 7.09
C SER A 69 9.15 5.15 7.60
N ASP A 70 10.42 5.53 7.55
CA ASP A 70 11.46 4.77 8.21
C ASP A 70 11.30 5.00 9.71
N GLY A 71 10.82 3.98 10.42
CA GLY A 71 10.82 3.95 11.88
C GLY A 71 12.26 4.12 12.36
N GLY A 72 12.60 5.33 12.79
CA GLY A 72 13.92 5.72 13.23
C GLY A 72 14.36 4.93 14.47
N LYS A 73 15.60 4.48 14.42
CA LYS A 73 16.60 4.93 15.37
C LYS A 73 17.58 5.82 14.62
#